data_AF-A0ABD5C2S8-F1
#
_entry.id   AF-A0ABD5C2S8-F1
#
_cell.length_a   1.000
_cell.length_b   1.000
_cell.length_c   1.000
_cell.angle_alpha   90.00
_cell.angle_beta   90.00
_cell.angle_gamma   90.00
#
_symmetry.space_group_name_H-M   'P 1'
#
loop_
_entity.id
_entity.type
_entity.pdbx_description
1 polymer ?
#
loop_
_entity_poly.entity_id
_entity_poly.type
_entity_poly.pdbx_seq_one_letter_code
_entity_poly.pdbx_strand_id
1 'polypeptide(L)'
;MSKKFYLISELASSSIEVSSEIIQLWLKKELPLYVYFDGKHPACTFRRCISYDEHHYAFSDIMYGRDQYQHPDIPETEKRLFVPETPLDAHLKTKLTCQYGGVKFIYKYRGKAFGYWRVKPTQKARVCNGNYLTGDRDAIEFKPETLGDVLIHTDTDLDFLVFLDDYYIDK
;
A
#
# COMPACT_ATOMS: atom_id res chain seq x y z
N MET A 1 9.85 -20.14 7.93
CA MET A 1 8.53 -20.71 7.59
C MET A 1 7.94 -19.90 6.44
N SER A 2 7.73 -20.48 5.26
CA SER A 2 7.09 -19.74 4.16
C SER A 2 5.63 -19.46 4.54
N LYS A 3 5.22 -18.18 4.58
CA LYS A 3 3.81 -17.84 4.74
C LYS A 3 3.06 -18.37 3.51
N LYS A 4 2.08 -19.25 3.71
CA LYS A 4 1.19 -19.69 2.64
C LYS A 4 0.10 -18.63 2.47
N PHE A 5 -0.03 -18.13 1.25
CA PHE A 5 -1.16 -17.28 0.84
C PHE A 5 -2.23 -18.17 0.23
N TYR A 6 -3.49 -17.83 0.48
CA TYR A 6 -4.66 -18.55 -0.04
C TYR A 6 -5.54 -17.55 -0.75
N LEU A 7 -6.13 -17.95 -1.88
CA LEU A 7 -7.11 -17.11 -2.55
C LEU A 7 -8.39 -17.09 -1.71
N ILE A 8 -9.01 -15.91 -1.58
CA ILE A 8 -10.28 -15.78 -0.84
C ILE A 8 -11.35 -16.66 -1.49
N SER A 9 -11.34 -16.78 -2.82
CA SER A 9 -12.26 -17.66 -3.55
C SER A 9 -12.13 -19.13 -3.15
N GLU A 10 -10.92 -19.62 -2.85
CA GLU A 10 -10.69 -20.98 -2.37
C GLU A 10 -11.27 -21.18 -0.97
N LEU A 11 -11.08 -20.22 -0.08
CA LEU A 11 -11.58 -20.27 1.31
C LEU A 11 -13.11 -20.11 1.37
N ALA A 12 -13.66 -19.15 0.62
CA ALA A 12 -15.08 -18.81 0.59
C ALA A 12 -15.94 -19.88 -0.12
N SER A 13 -15.34 -20.74 -0.93
CA SER A 13 -16.04 -21.83 -1.61
C SER A 13 -16.58 -22.91 -0.65
N SER A 14 -16.12 -22.89 0.61
CA SER A 14 -16.45 -23.90 1.62
C SER A 14 -17.77 -23.66 2.36
N SER A 15 -18.15 -22.41 2.66
CA SER A 15 -19.48 -22.06 3.19
C SER A 15 -19.74 -20.54 3.23
N ILE A 16 -21.03 -20.16 3.30
CA ILE A 16 -21.46 -18.76 3.51
C ILE A 16 -20.99 -18.23 4.87
N GLU A 17 -20.95 -19.08 5.89
CA GLU A 17 -20.53 -18.73 7.26
C GLU A 17 -19.05 -18.33 7.28
N VAL A 18 -18.18 -19.11 6.62
CA VAL A 18 -16.74 -18.81 6.48
C VAL A 18 -16.54 -17.48 5.76
N SER A 19 -17.33 -17.21 4.72
CA SER A 19 -17.28 -15.93 3.98
C SER A 19 -17.63 -14.74 4.88
N SER A 20 -18.67 -14.87 5.71
CA SER A 20 -19.08 -13.83 6.67
C SER A 20 -18.01 -13.58 7.74
N GLU A 21 -17.38 -14.63 8.26
CA GLU A 21 -16.32 -14.52 9.26
C GLU A 21 -15.09 -13.79 8.71
N ILE A 22 -14.64 -14.16 7.51
CA ILE A 22 -13.53 -13.49 6.81
C ILE A 22 -13.79 -11.99 6.65
N ILE A 23 -15.01 -11.61 6.21
CA ILE A 23 -15.40 -10.21 6.04
C ILE A 23 -15.37 -9.48 7.38
N GLN A 24 -15.93 -10.06 8.44
CA GLN A 24 -15.96 -9.43 9.76
C GLN A 24 -14.54 -9.22 10.33
N LEU A 25 -13.68 -10.23 10.24
CA LEU A 25 -12.29 -10.12 10.71
C LEU A 25 -11.50 -9.10 9.90
N TRP A 26 -11.74 -9.01 8.58
CA TRP A 26 -11.10 -8.00 7.75
C TRP A 26 -11.57 -6.58 8.10
N LEU A 27 -12.88 -6.37 8.28
CA LEU A 27 -13.44 -5.07 8.71
C LEU A 27 -12.90 -4.65 10.09
N LYS A 28 -12.67 -5.61 11.00
CA LYS A 28 -12.00 -5.38 12.29
C LYS A 28 -10.49 -5.19 12.19
N LYS A 29 -9.90 -5.34 11.00
CA LYS A 29 -8.45 -5.29 10.72
C LYS A 29 -7.65 -6.40 11.42
N GLU A 30 -8.33 -7.47 11.84
CA GLU A 30 -7.77 -8.65 12.50
C GLU A 30 -7.28 -9.69 11.47
N LEU A 31 -7.83 -9.67 10.26
CA LEU A 31 -7.39 -10.49 9.13
C LEU A 31 -6.73 -9.62 8.05
N PRO A 32 -5.43 -9.79 7.76
CA PRO A 32 -4.78 -9.08 6.66
C PRO A 32 -5.19 -9.70 5.32
N LEU A 33 -5.81 -8.88 4.46
CA LEU A 33 -6.05 -9.22 3.06
C LEU A 33 -5.04 -8.51 2.16
N TYR A 34 -4.76 -9.13 1.02
CA TYR A 34 -3.78 -8.65 0.06
C TYR A 34 -4.36 -8.64 -1.34
N VAL A 35 -3.99 -7.63 -2.13
CA VAL A 35 -4.28 -7.54 -3.57
C VAL A 35 -2.98 -7.66 -4.35
N TYR A 36 -3.03 -8.36 -5.49
CA TYR A 36 -1.88 -8.47 -6.38
C TYR A 36 -1.92 -7.36 -7.44
N PHE A 37 -0.80 -6.66 -7.61
CA PHE A 37 -0.58 -5.72 -8.70
C PHE A 37 0.40 -6.29 -9.73
N ASP A 38 0.06 -6.14 -11.01
CA ASP A 38 0.89 -6.53 -12.15
C ASP A 38 1.53 -5.31 -12.87
N GLY A 39 1.41 -4.12 -12.28
CA GLY A 39 1.87 -2.86 -12.85
C GLY A 39 1.02 -2.29 -13.99
N LYS A 40 -0.14 -2.87 -14.32
CA LYS A 40 -1.04 -2.30 -15.36
C LYS A 40 -1.94 -1.17 -14.86
N HIS A 41 -2.01 -0.97 -13.55
CA HIS A 41 -2.73 0.15 -12.96
C HIS A 41 -2.10 1.51 -13.35
N PRO A 42 -2.87 2.62 -13.32
CA PRO A 42 -2.33 3.97 -13.46
C PRO A 42 -1.25 4.25 -12.41
N ALA A 43 -0.25 5.06 -12.76
CA ALA A 43 0.83 5.38 -11.83
C ALA A 43 0.27 5.97 -10.52
N CYS A 44 0.75 5.47 -9.40
CA CYS A 44 0.37 5.94 -8.07
C CYS A 44 1.57 6.58 -7.38
N THR A 45 1.30 7.37 -6.34
CA THR A 45 2.37 7.93 -5.50
C THR A 45 2.61 6.99 -4.34
N PHE A 46 3.85 6.56 -4.15
CA PHE A 46 4.24 5.87 -2.95
C PHE A 46 4.62 6.88 -1.87
N ARG A 47 3.93 6.83 -0.74
CA ARG A 47 4.27 7.60 0.45
C ARG A 47 5.00 6.67 1.42
N ARG A 48 6.29 6.91 1.60
CA ARG A 48 7.15 6.15 2.49
C ARG A 48 7.56 6.99 3.69
N CYS A 49 7.45 6.44 4.89
CA CYS A 49 7.75 7.10 6.15
C CYS A 49 8.86 6.35 6.88
N ILE A 50 10.00 7.01 7.06
CA ILE A 50 11.19 6.40 7.66
C ILE A 50 11.66 7.16 8.89
N SER A 51 12.42 6.47 9.73
CA SER A 51 13.08 7.05 10.90
C SER A 51 14.17 8.05 10.52
N TYR A 52 14.63 8.81 11.53
CA TYR A 52 15.77 9.71 11.37
C TYR A 52 17.05 8.96 10.98
N ASP A 53 17.28 7.77 11.56
CA ASP A 53 18.48 6.97 11.28
C ASP A 53 18.50 6.44 9.84
N GLU A 54 17.35 5.94 9.36
CA GLU A 54 17.19 5.47 7.98
C GLU A 54 17.31 6.61 6.95
N HIS A 55 16.98 7.85 7.33
CA HIS A 55 16.98 8.98 6.42
C HIS A 55 18.35 9.28 5.81
N HIS A 56 19.44 8.98 6.53
CA HIS A 56 20.80 9.37 6.13
C HIS A 56 21.18 8.91 4.72
N TYR A 57 20.75 7.71 4.31
CA TYR A 57 21.02 7.17 2.95
C TYR A 57 19.78 7.05 2.06
N ALA A 58 18.58 7.21 2.62
CA ALA A 58 17.33 6.91 1.94
C ALA A 58 17.12 7.65 0.62
N PHE A 59 17.48 8.94 0.52
CA PHE A 59 17.37 9.65 -0.74
C PHE A 59 18.18 8.96 -1.84
N SER A 60 19.44 8.62 -1.54
CA SER A 60 20.32 7.94 -2.49
C SER A 60 19.82 6.52 -2.79
N ASP A 61 19.34 5.80 -1.79
CA ASP A 61 18.87 4.43 -1.98
C ASP A 61 17.61 4.37 -2.84
N ILE A 62 16.69 5.32 -2.67
CA ILE A 62 15.52 5.43 -3.56
C ILE A 62 15.97 5.81 -4.98
N MET A 63 16.89 6.78 -5.10
CA MET A 63 17.42 7.25 -6.38
C MET A 63 18.09 6.17 -7.21
N TYR A 64 18.83 5.29 -6.55
CA TYR A 64 19.60 4.23 -7.21
C TYR A 64 18.94 2.85 -7.11
N GLY A 65 17.68 2.76 -6.69
CA GLY A 65 16.94 1.50 -6.64
C GLY A 65 17.44 0.49 -5.61
N ARG A 66 18.15 0.96 -4.57
CA ARG A 66 18.60 0.14 -3.43
C ARG A 66 17.61 0.11 -2.29
N ASP A 67 16.48 0.78 -2.44
CA ASP A 67 15.45 0.80 -1.42
C ASP A 67 14.83 -0.58 -1.17
N GLN A 68 14.33 -0.82 0.05
CA GLN A 68 13.67 -2.05 0.46
C GLN A 68 12.46 -2.45 -0.40
N TYR A 69 11.85 -1.48 -1.07
CA TYR A 69 10.72 -1.70 -1.97
C TYR A 69 11.13 -1.70 -3.45
N GLN A 70 12.41 -1.57 -3.78
CA GLN A 70 12.93 -1.49 -5.16
C GLN A 70 13.94 -2.59 -5.48
N HIS A 71 14.72 -3.04 -4.50
CA HIS A 71 15.87 -3.90 -4.75
C HIS A 71 15.51 -5.40 -4.69
N PRO A 72 15.75 -6.19 -5.75
CA PRO A 72 15.29 -7.57 -5.87
C PRO A 72 15.89 -8.53 -4.83
N ASP A 73 17.05 -8.20 -4.26
CA ASP A 73 17.71 -9.04 -3.25
C ASP A 73 17.18 -8.79 -1.82
N ILE A 74 16.20 -7.90 -1.64
CA ILE A 74 15.59 -7.63 -0.34
C ILE A 74 14.36 -8.52 -0.15
N PRO A 75 14.23 -9.26 0.97
CA PRO A 75 13.12 -10.21 1.17
C PRO A 75 11.71 -9.63 1.00
N GLU A 76 11.54 -8.32 1.20
CA GLU A 76 10.25 -7.67 1.00
C GLU A 76 9.86 -7.60 -0.49
N THR A 77 10.83 -7.58 -1.40
CA THR A 77 10.60 -7.61 -2.85
C THR A 77 10.12 -8.96 -3.39
N GLU A 78 10.30 -10.05 -2.62
CA GLU A 78 9.64 -11.32 -2.93
C GLU A 78 8.11 -11.20 -2.83
N LYS A 79 7.61 -10.29 -1.98
CA LYS A 79 6.18 -10.04 -1.82
C LYS A 79 5.71 -8.86 -2.64
N ARG A 80 6.42 -7.73 -2.60
CA ARG A 80 5.97 -6.48 -3.19
C ARG A 80 7.13 -5.61 -3.65
N LEU A 81 6.95 -5.00 -4.81
CA LEU A 81 7.94 -4.13 -5.44
C LEU A 81 7.25 -2.84 -5.87
N PHE A 82 7.95 -1.73 -5.78
CA PHE A 82 7.53 -0.44 -6.30
C PHE A 82 8.61 0.09 -7.24
N VAL A 83 8.26 0.33 -8.50
CA VAL A 83 9.16 0.83 -9.53
C VAL A 83 8.83 2.30 -9.80
N PRO A 84 9.71 3.25 -9.44
CA PRO A 84 9.45 4.66 -9.66
C PRO A 84 9.40 5.04 -11.15
N GLU A 85 8.66 6.09 -11.47
CA GLU A 85 8.77 6.73 -12.78
C GLU A 85 10.15 7.37 -12.95
N THR A 86 10.67 7.34 -14.18
CA THR A 86 11.93 8.01 -14.54
C THR A 86 11.65 9.26 -15.39
N PRO A 87 12.35 10.38 -15.15
CA PRO A 87 13.40 10.57 -14.15
C PRO A 87 12.80 10.82 -12.75
N LEU A 88 13.45 10.27 -11.71
CA LEU A 88 12.90 10.27 -10.34
C LEU A 88 12.95 11.64 -9.65
N ASP A 89 14.04 12.38 -9.87
CA ASP A 89 14.28 13.71 -9.30
C ASP A 89 13.16 14.71 -9.62
N ALA A 90 12.48 14.55 -10.76
CA ALA A 90 11.35 15.37 -11.15
C ALA A 90 10.12 15.26 -10.22
N HIS A 91 10.00 14.17 -9.44
CA HIS A 91 8.82 13.92 -8.61
C HIS A 91 9.10 13.38 -7.20
N LEU A 92 10.37 13.12 -6.86
CA LEU A 92 10.79 12.76 -5.50
C LEU A 92 10.73 13.96 -4.56
N LYS A 93 9.85 13.87 -3.56
CA LYS A 93 9.66 14.91 -2.53
C LYS A 93 9.93 14.34 -1.15
N THR A 94 10.57 15.13 -0.31
CA THR A 94 10.85 14.77 1.09
C THR A 94 10.31 15.82 2.04
N LYS A 95 9.70 15.39 3.15
CA LYS A 95 9.19 16.27 4.21
C LYS A 95 9.58 15.72 5.58
N LEU A 96 10.14 16.58 6.42
CA LEU A 96 10.32 16.30 7.84
C LEU A 96 8.97 16.37 8.58
N THR A 97 8.71 15.42 9.47
CA THR A 97 7.53 15.44 10.34
C THR A 97 7.88 14.98 11.74
N CYS A 98 7.26 15.59 12.75
CA CYS A 98 7.30 15.11 14.13
C CYS A 98 5.96 14.44 14.42
N GLN A 99 5.90 13.13 14.21
CA GLN A 99 4.70 12.31 14.44
C GLN A 99 5.11 11.00 15.14
N TYR A 100 4.18 10.42 15.90
CA TYR A 100 4.37 9.12 16.59
C TYR A 100 5.55 9.12 17.59
N GLY A 101 5.76 10.23 18.30
CA GLY A 101 6.76 10.29 19.38
C GLY A 101 8.21 10.51 18.94
N GLY A 102 8.46 10.87 17.67
CA GLY A 102 9.81 11.17 17.20
C GLY A 102 9.87 11.88 15.84
N VAL A 103 11.10 12.17 15.42
CA VAL A 103 11.40 12.77 14.12
C VAL A 103 11.34 11.68 13.04
N LYS A 104 10.55 11.93 12.00
CA LYS A 104 10.36 11.04 10.84
C LYS A 104 10.49 11.83 9.54
N PHE A 105 10.85 11.13 8.47
CA PHE A 105 10.90 11.70 7.12
C PHE A 105 9.89 10.98 6.22
N ILE A 106 9.08 11.77 5.53
CA ILE A 106 8.12 11.29 4.53
C ILE A 106 8.71 11.54 3.15
N TYR A 107 8.92 10.47 2.41
CA TYR A 107 9.27 10.47 1.01
C TYR A 107 8.01 10.21 0.17
N LYS A 108 7.87 10.94 -0.94
CA LYS A 108 6.79 10.77 -1.91
C LYS A 108 7.36 10.74 -3.31
N TYR A 109 7.01 9.74 -4.09
CA TYR A 109 7.42 9.63 -5.48
C TYR A 109 6.43 8.76 -6.27
N ARG A 110 6.28 9.04 -7.55
CA ARG A 110 5.36 8.34 -8.46
C ARG A 110 5.99 7.08 -9.03
N GLY A 111 5.15 6.11 -9.37
CA GLY A 111 5.61 4.83 -9.90
C GLY A 111 4.50 3.80 -10.03
N LYS A 112 4.92 2.55 -10.17
CA LYS A 112 4.04 1.38 -10.32
C LYS A 112 4.33 0.34 -9.26
N ALA A 113 3.27 -0.23 -8.72
CA ALA A 113 3.33 -1.28 -7.73
C ALA A 113 3.22 -2.65 -8.41
N PHE A 114 3.92 -3.62 -7.82
CA PHE A 114 3.94 -5.01 -8.25
C PHE A 114 3.86 -5.90 -7.01
N GLY A 115 3.33 -7.10 -7.18
CA GLY A 115 3.23 -8.08 -6.10
C GLY A 115 2.04 -7.84 -5.17
N TYR A 116 2.10 -8.40 -3.98
CA TYR A 116 1.02 -8.41 -2.99
C TYR A 116 1.10 -7.22 -2.02
N TRP A 117 0.08 -6.38 -2.05
CA TRP A 117 -0.06 -5.21 -1.19
C TRP A 117 -1.23 -5.37 -0.24
N ARG A 118 -1.10 -4.87 0.99
CA ARG A 118 -2.12 -5.06 2.03
C ARG A 118 -3.29 -4.14 1.77
N VAL A 119 -4.50 -4.69 1.78
CA VAL A 119 -5.75 -3.92 1.60
C VAL A 119 -6.38 -3.68 2.97
N LYS A 120 -6.57 -2.41 3.32
CA LYS A 120 -7.21 -2.00 4.57
C LYS A 120 -8.54 -1.33 4.29
N PRO A 121 -9.62 -1.71 4.98
CA PRO A 121 -10.90 -1.03 4.82
C PRO A 121 -10.85 0.36 5.47
N THR A 122 -11.48 1.33 4.81
CA THR A 122 -11.75 2.65 5.39
C THR A 122 -13.08 2.63 6.15
N GLN A 123 -13.46 3.77 6.74
CA GLN A 123 -14.79 3.90 7.35
C GLN A 123 -15.94 3.84 6.33
N LYS A 124 -15.65 4.07 5.05
CA LYS A 124 -16.63 3.97 3.96
C LYS A 124 -16.75 2.56 3.41
N ALA A 125 -15.82 1.66 3.74
CA ALA A 125 -15.85 0.28 3.26
C ALA A 125 -17.21 -0.36 3.57
N ARG A 126 -17.96 -0.68 2.51
CA ARG A 126 -19.19 -1.47 2.61
C ARG A 126 -18.90 -2.87 2.12
N VAL A 127 -19.65 -3.85 2.62
CA VAL A 127 -19.70 -5.17 1.97
C VAL A 127 -20.30 -4.96 0.59
N CYS A 128 -19.46 -5.01 -0.45
CA CYS A 128 -19.86 -4.73 -1.81
C CYS A 128 -19.58 -5.95 -2.70
N ASN A 129 -20.51 -6.24 -3.61
CA ASN A 129 -20.36 -7.29 -4.63
C ASN A 129 -19.65 -6.79 -5.90
N GLY A 130 -19.17 -5.54 -5.89
CA GLY A 130 -18.46 -4.89 -6.99
C GLY A 130 -16.99 -4.64 -6.65
N ASN A 131 -16.35 -3.75 -7.41
CA ASN A 131 -14.95 -3.40 -7.21
C ASN A 131 -14.80 -2.34 -6.10
N TYR A 132 -13.73 -2.43 -5.32
CA TYR A 132 -13.44 -1.45 -4.28
C TYR A 132 -12.69 -0.26 -4.86
N LEU A 133 -13.16 0.96 -4.57
CA LEU A 133 -12.45 2.18 -4.93
C LEU A 133 -11.23 2.34 -4.01
N THR A 134 -10.02 2.32 -4.57
CA THR A 134 -8.83 2.77 -3.87
C THR A 134 -8.88 4.28 -3.81
N GLY A 135 -8.76 4.89 -2.63
CA GLY A 135 -8.82 6.34 -2.56
C GLY A 135 -7.78 6.93 -1.63
N ASP A 136 -7.02 7.87 -2.16
CA ASP A 136 -6.38 8.94 -1.41
C ASP A 136 -6.10 10.12 -2.38
N ARG A 137 -7.13 10.93 -2.66
CA ARG A 137 -6.91 12.20 -3.38
C ARG A 137 -6.25 13.16 -2.39
N ASP A 138 -4.97 13.44 -2.64
CA ASP A 138 -4.09 14.35 -1.91
C ASP A 138 -3.67 13.93 -0.50
N ALA A 139 -2.72 13.00 -0.42
CA ALA A 139 -1.96 12.66 0.79
C ALA A 139 -1.11 13.80 1.39
N ILE A 140 -1.27 15.07 0.97
CA ILE A 140 -0.69 16.21 1.69
C ILE A 140 -1.42 16.40 3.02
N GLU A 141 -2.72 16.14 3.04
CA GLU A 141 -3.58 16.14 4.23
C GLU A 141 -4.56 14.97 4.11
N PHE A 142 -4.43 13.97 4.97
CA PHE A 142 -5.38 12.85 5.03
C PHE A 142 -6.79 13.41 5.29
N LYS A 143 -7.63 13.45 4.26
CA LYS A 143 -9.00 13.93 4.32
C LYS A 143 -9.94 12.74 4.30
N PRO A 144 -10.54 12.35 5.44
CA PRO A 144 -11.43 11.19 5.53
C PRO A 144 -12.55 11.19 4.48
N GLU A 145 -12.97 12.39 4.06
CA GLU A 145 -13.99 12.61 3.04
C GLU A 145 -13.55 12.25 1.62
N THR A 146 -12.25 12.24 1.30
CA THR A 146 -11.74 11.88 -0.04
C THR A 146 -11.34 10.42 -0.17
N LEU A 147 -11.35 9.68 0.95
CA LEU A 147 -11.01 8.26 0.96
C LEU A 147 -12.03 7.44 0.18
N GLY A 148 -11.53 6.45 -0.55
CA GLY A 148 -12.32 5.40 -1.18
C GLY A 148 -12.74 4.34 -0.16
N ASP A 149 -13.12 3.17 -0.65
CA ASP A 149 -13.50 2.05 0.21
C ASP A 149 -12.28 1.43 0.91
N VAL A 150 -11.12 1.45 0.26
CA VAL A 150 -9.91 0.78 0.74
C VAL A 150 -8.66 1.63 0.57
N LEU A 151 -7.67 1.34 1.41
CA LEU A 151 -6.30 1.84 1.35
C LEU A 151 -5.32 0.70 1.08
N ILE A 152 -4.28 1.00 0.31
CA ILE A 152 -3.27 0.03 -0.11
C ILE A 152 -1.97 0.32 0.62
N HIS A 153 -1.58 -0.58 1.51
CA HIS A 153 -0.46 -0.43 2.43
C HIS A 153 0.65 -1.45 2.17
N THR A 154 1.82 -1.16 2.74
CA THR A 154 2.81 -2.21 3.00
C THR A 154 2.36 -3.08 4.19
N ASP A 155 3.27 -3.89 4.77
CA ASP A 155 2.97 -4.53 6.06
C ASP A 155 2.90 -3.51 7.21
N THR A 156 3.40 -2.29 7.01
CA THR A 156 3.29 -1.18 7.96
C THR A 156 2.16 -0.22 7.58
N ASP A 157 1.56 0.41 8.58
CA ASP A 157 0.52 1.43 8.37
C ASP A 157 1.07 2.77 7.89
N LEU A 158 2.39 2.94 7.93
CA LEU A 158 3.06 4.21 7.65
C LEU A 158 3.40 4.38 6.16
N ASP A 159 3.55 3.27 5.46
CA ASP A 159 3.90 3.23 4.04
C ASP A 159 2.69 2.75 3.22
N PHE A 160 2.28 3.56 2.24
CA PHE A 160 1.08 3.27 1.45
C PHE A 160 1.09 3.93 0.08
N LEU A 161 0.27 3.38 -0.81
CA LEU A 161 0.05 3.87 -2.16
C LEU A 161 -1.11 4.85 -2.19
N VAL A 162 -0.93 5.89 -3.00
CA VAL A 162 -1.87 7.00 -3.18
C VAL A 162 -2.23 7.08 -4.65
N PHE A 163 -3.48 6.74 -4.99
CA PHE A 163 -4.00 6.78 -6.35
C PHE A 163 -4.70 8.13 -6.56
N LEU A 164 -4.22 8.90 -7.56
CA LEU A 164 -4.76 10.23 -7.88
C LEU A 164 -6.09 10.15 -8.62
N ASP A 165 -6.20 9.15 -9.49
CA ASP A 165 -7.41 8.82 -10.22
C ASP A 165 -8.17 7.70 -9.52
N ASP A 166 -9.47 7.63 -9.77
CA ASP A 166 -10.31 6.54 -9.26
C ASP A 166 -9.81 5.22 -9.87
N TYR A 167 -9.20 4.39 -9.02
CA TYR A 167 -8.74 3.07 -9.38
C TYR A 167 -9.51 2.03 -8.59
N TYR A 168 -9.91 0.97 -9.28
CA TYR A 168 -10.76 -0.06 -8.75
C TYR A 168 -9.97 -1.36 -8.65
N ILE A 169 -9.94 -1.95 -7.47
CA ILE A 169 -9.42 -3.31 -7.31
C ILE A 169 -10.57 -4.31 -7.44
N ASP A 170 -10.34 -5.33 -8.26
CA ASP A 170 -11.25 -6.48 -8.36
C ASP A 170 -11.23 -7.27 -7.04
N LYS A 171 -12.32 -8.00 -6.82
CA LYS A 171 -12.57 -8.84 -5.64
C LYS A 171 -11.58 -9.99 -5.44
#